data_AF-A0A3Q3EJF6-F1
#
_entry.id   AF-A0A3Q3EJF6-F1
#
_cell.length_a   1.000
_cell.length_b   1.000
_cell.length_c   1.000
_cell.angle_alpha   90.00
_cell.angle_beta   90.00
_cell.angle_gamma   90.00
#
_symmetry.space_group_name_H-M   'P 1'
#
loop_
_entity.id
_entity.type
_entity.pdbx_description
1 polymer ?
#
loop_
_entity_poly.entity_id
_entity_poly.type
_entity_poly.pdbx_seq_one_letter_code
_entity_poly.pdbx_strand_id
1 'polypeptide(L)'
;MKLRTETGSGQTAGLTRALLQVLEYKSDLKQYWKRSHGHAISSMSSCPLFHHVFRTLDKAGRPRRATDEPPEPASILVGHAETLLPLLSLLGLYKDQTPPTASNYHSQHGRSFRSSLIVPYAANVLFVLYDCQRGPRLQLLVNESPVRFPGLENEDAPLYRDVRAVYRHLLDGCDFEKECEGRSVGRAPNIEL
;
A
#
# COMPACT_ATOMS: atom_id res chain seq x y z
N MET A 1 35.08 -14.43 7.06
CA MET A 1 34.33 -13.16 7.04
C MET A 1 33.48 -13.10 8.30
N LYS A 2 33.90 -12.32 9.31
CA LYS A 2 33.28 -12.29 10.64
C LYS A 2 32.28 -11.13 10.65
N LEU A 3 30.99 -11.45 10.68
CA LEU A 3 29.93 -10.45 10.85
C LEU A 3 30.17 -9.72 12.18
N ARG A 4 30.39 -8.41 12.13
CA ARG A 4 30.44 -7.56 13.32
C ARG A 4 29.08 -7.63 13.99
N THR A 5 29.10 -7.97 15.27
CA THR A 5 27.98 -7.79 16.21
C THR A 5 27.57 -6.33 16.24
N GLU A 6 26.26 -6.11 16.22
CA GLU A 6 25.58 -4.82 16.21
C GLU A 6 26.13 -3.85 17.26
N THR A 7 26.82 -2.81 16.83
CA THR A 7 26.95 -1.59 17.63
C THR A 7 25.69 -0.77 17.40
N GLY A 8 24.70 -0.91 18.29
CA GLY A 8 23.59 0.03 18.36
C GLY A 8 24.11 1.46 18.52
N SER A 9 23.43 2.43 17.91
CA SER A 9 23.76 3.85 18.08
C SER A 9 23.80 4.21 19.57
N GLY A 10 24.81 4.97 20.02
CA GLY A 10 24.87 5.46 21.41
C GLY A 10 23.62 6.27 21.82
N GLN A 11 22.87 6.80 20.85
CA GLN A 11 21.62 7.52 21.07
C GLN A 11 20.47 6.61 21.51
N THR A 12 20.52 5.31 21.23
CA THR A 12 19.47 4.34 21.64
C THR A 12 19.77 3.67 22.97
N ALA A 13 20.94 3.90 23.56
CA ALA A 13 21.40 3.21 24.77
C ALA A 13 20.54 3.47 26.03
N GLY A 14 19.75 4.55 26.04
CA GLY A 14 18.82 4.87 27.13
C GLY A 14 17.35 4.44 26.90
N LEU A 15 17.04 3.85 25.74
CA LEU A 15 15.66 3.49 25.40
C LEU A 15 15.35 2.05 25.83
N THR A 16 14.36 1.89 26.71
CA THR A 16 13.84 0.57 27.06
C THR A 16 12.92 0.04 25.96
N ARG A 17 12.72 -1.29 25.92
CA ARG A 17 11.79 -1.93 24.98
C ARG A 17 10.37 -1.35 25.07
N ALA A 18 9.89 -1.06 26.28
CA ALA A 18 8.57 -0.47 26.49
C ALA A 18 8.47 0.93 25.86
N LEU A 19 9.51 1.77 26.01
CA LEU A 19 9.56 3.08 25.38
C LEU A 19 9.58 2.98 23.85
N LEU A 20 10.33 2.04 23.28
CA LEU A 20 10.38 1.81 21.83
C LEU A 20 9.00 1.39 21.28
N GLN A 21 8.25 0.57 22.00
CA GLN A 21 6.90 0.17 21.59
C GLN A 21 5.92 1.36 21.58
N VAL A 22 6.03 2.26 22.54
CA VAL A 22 5.22 3.50 22.56
C VAL A 22 5.60 4.42 21.40
N LEU A 23 6.89 4.55 21.10
CA LEU A 23 7.36 5.37 19.97
C LEU A 23 6.94 4.79 18.62
N GLU A 24 7.02 3.47 18.45
CA GLU A 24 6.51 2.76 17.28
C GLU A 24 5.01 3.03 17.12
N TYR A 25 4.24 2.83 18.18
CA TYR A 25 2.79 3.04 18.14
C TYR A 25 2.41 4.48 17.80
N LYS A 26 3.12 5.47 18.36
CA LYS A 26 2.96 6.88 17.99
C LYS A 26 3.21 7.12 16.50
N SER A 27 4.26 6.50 15.94
CA SER A 27 4.54 6.58 14.50
C SER A 27 3.42 5.95 13.67
N ASP A 28 2.93 4.78 14.10
CA ASP A 28 1.83 4.08 13.44
C ASP A 28 0.56 4.91 13.44
N LEU A 29 0.20 5.56 14.56
CA LEU A 29 -0.94 6.48 14.61
C LEU A 29 -0.81 7.62 13.59
N LYS A 30 0.38 8.24 13.48
CA LYS A 30 0.61 9.30 12.49
C LYS A 30 0.37 8.79 11.08
N GLN A 31 0.92 7.62 10.73
CA GLN A 31 0.80 7.08 9.38
C GLN A 31 -0.60 6.56 9.07
N TYR A 32 -1.23 5.85 10.02
CA TYR A 32 -2.58 5.32 9.89
C TYR A 32 -3.58 6.43 9.57
N TRP A 33 -3.59 7.49 10.40
CA TRP A 33 -4.58 8.55 10.34
C TRP A 33 -4.32 9.57 9.24
N LYS A 34 -3.05 9.81 8.87
CA LYS A 34 -2.74 10.82 7.83
C LYS A 34 -2.61 10.24 6.42
N ARG A 35 -2.21 8.97 6.28
CA ARG A 35 -1.74 8.40 5.01
C ARG A 35 -2.38 7.05 4.64
N SER A 36 -3.24 6.48 5.49
CA SER A 36 -3.77 5.14 5.30
C SER A 36 -5.26 5.08 5.65
N HIS A 37 -5.72 4.04 6.35
CA HIS A 37 -7.12 3.71 6.60
C HIS A 37 -7.88 4.66 7.52
N GLY A 38 -7.23 5.69 8.07
CA GLY A 38 -7.89 6.67 8.94
C GLY A 38 -8.98 7.48 8.24
N HIS A 39 -8.80 7.78 6.96
CA HIS A 39 -9.77 8.50 6.15
C HIS A 39 -9.83 7.93 4.73
N ALA A 40 -11.03 7.80 4.15
CA ALA A 40 -11.20 7.24 2.81
C ALA A 40 -10.43 8.02 1.73
N ILE A 41 -10.41 9.35 1.83
CA ILE A 41 -9.68 10.22 0.89
C ILE A 41 -8.17 9.95 0.86
N SER A 42 -7.58 9.49 1.98
CA SER A 42 -6.15 9.23 2.07
C SER A 42 -5.71 8.16 1.07
N SER A 43 -6.47 7.07 0.94
CA SER A 43 -6.18 6.02 -0.05
C SER A 43 -6.48 6.45 -1.49
N MET A 44 -7.52 7.28 -1.71
CA MET A 44 -7.90 7.75 -3.05
C MET A 44 -6.82 8.59 -3.74
N SER A 45 -5.91 9.20 -2.97
CA SER A 45 -4.73 9.88 -3.52
C SER A 45 -3.86 8.96 -4.41
N SER A 46 -3.98 7.64 -4.26
CA SER A 46 -3.25 6.64 -5.05
C SER A 46 -4.01 6.10 -6.27
N CYS A 47 -5.23 6.59 -6.58
CA CYS A 47 -5.97 6.18 -7.79
C CYS A 47 -5.09 6.22 -9.06
N PRO A 48 -4.29 7.26 -9.34
CA PRO A 48 -3.50 7.33 -10.57
C PRO A 48 -2.44 6.22 -10.63
N LEU A 49 -1.79 5.91 -9.51
CA LEU A 49 -0.81 4.83 -9.40
C LEU A 49 -1.47 3.46 -9.54
N PHE A 50 -2.62 3.27 -8.89
CA PHE A 50 -3.42 2.04 -9.00
C PHE A 50 -3.82 1.76 -10.47
N HIS A 51 -4.37 2.76 -11.15
CA HIS A 51 -4.72 2.66 -12.58
C HIS A 51 -3.50 2.40 -13.46
N HIS A 52 -2.38 3.06 -13.17
CA HIS A 52 -1.13 2.82 -13.89
C HIS A 52 -0.70 1.35 -13.78
N VAL A 53 -0.67 0.80 -12.56
CA VAL A 53 -0.29 -0.61 -12.32
C VAL A 53 -1.20 -1.56 -13.10
N PHE A 54 -2.52 -1.43 -12.96
CA PHE A 54 -3.46 -2.34 -13.63
C PHE A 54 -3.46 -2.20 -15.15
N ARG A 55 -3.22 -1.00 -15.69
CA ARG A 55 -3.04 -0.77 -17.12
C ARG A 55 -1.77 -1.43 -17.65
N THR A 56 -0.68 -1.41 -16.88
CA THR A 56 0.56 -2.09 -17.25
C THR A 56 0.38 -3.61 -17.22
N LEU A 57 -0.27 -4.14 -16.19
CA LEU A 57 -0.63 -5.56 -16.09
C LEU A 57 -1.54 -6.01 -17.24
N ASP A 58 -2.51 -5.19 -17.67
CA ASP A 58 -3.35 -5.49 -18.83
C ASP A 58 -2.55 -5.61 -20.11
N LYS A 59 -1.62 -4.69 -20.35
CA LYS A 59 -0.78 -4.72 -21.55
C LYS A 59 0.10 -5.97 -21.55
N ALA A 60 0.62 -6.37 -20.39
CA ALA A 60 1.41 -7.58 -20.24
C ALA A 60 0.58 -8.86 -20.44
N GLY A 61 -0.62 -8.94 -19.85
CA GLY A 61 -1.48 -10.12 -19.85
C GLY A 61 -2.36 -10.33 -21.09
N ARG A 62 -2.29 -9.43 -22.09
CA ARG A 62 -3.05 -9.60 -23.35
C ARG A 62 -2.57 -10.84 -24.12
N PRO A 63 -3.50 -11.63 -24.71
CA PRO A 63 -3.12 -12.69 -25.64
C PRO A 63 -2.32 -12.11 -26.80
N ARG A 64 -1.16 -12.69 -27.08
CA ARG A 64 -0.26 -12.24 -28.14
C ARG A 64 -0.15 -13.27 -29.24
N ARG A 65 0.01 -12.79 -30.46
CA ARG A 65 0.46 -13.62 -31.59
C ARG A 65 1.98 -13.70 -31.54
N ALA A 66 2.54 -14.76 -32.13
CA ALA A 66 3.99 -14.97 -32.19
C ALA A 66 4.76 -13.83 -32.89
N THR A 67 4.05 -12.99 -33.64
CA THR A 67 4.60 -11.83 -34.38
C THR A 67 4.59 -10.53 -33.58
N ASP A 68 3.96 -10.49 -32.42
CA ASP A 68 3.88 -9.28 -31.60
C ASP A 68 5.20 -9.06 -30.85
N GLU A 69 5.61 -7.80 -30.67
CA GLU A 69 6.76 -7.50 -29.81
C GLU A 69 6.53 -8.02 -28.38
N PRO A 70 7.57 -8.52 -27.69
CA PRO A 70 7.46 -8.99 -26.32
C PRO A 70 7.05 -7.85 -25.36
N PRO A 71 6.41 -8.15 -24.21
CA PRO A 71 6.02 -7.12 -23.27
C PRO A 71 7.25 -6.41 -22.72
N GLU A 72 7.08 -5.17 -22.27
CA GLU A 72 8.04 -4.58 -21.34
C GLU A 72 8.21 -5.54 -20.16
N PRO A 73 9.43 -6.05 -19.90
CA PRO A 73 9.64 -7.14 -18.95
C PRO A 73 9.39 -6.69 -17.50
N ALA A 74 9.59 -5.41 -17.21
CA ALA A 74 9.35 -4.83 -15.90
C ALA A 74 9.09 -3.32 -16.00
N SER A 75 8.27 -2.81 -15.09
CA SER A 75 8.09 -1.38 -14.84
C SER A 75 8.53 -1.08 -13.41
N ILE A 76 9.55 -0.23 -13.25
CA ILE A 76 10.14 0.10 -11.94
C ILE A 76 9.75 1.54 -11.57
N LEU A 77 9.09 1.70 -10.43
CA LEU A 77 8.69 2.98 -9.90
C LEU A 77 9.38 3.20 -8.55
N VAL A 78 9.94 4.39 -8.36
CA VAL A 78 10.56 4.81 -7.10
C VAL A 78 9.75 5.95 -6.52
N GLY A 79 9.44 5.85 -5.24
CA GLY A 79 8.60 6.82 -4.53
C GLY A 79 8.97 6.91 -3.07
N HIS A 80 8.06 7.48 -2.29
CA HIS A 80 8.22 7.66 -0.85
C HIS A 80 7.37 6.64 -0.08
N ALA A 81 7.65 6.46 1.21
CA ALA A 81 6.79 5.65 2.08
C ALA A 81 5.33 6.17 2.04
N GLU A 82 5.17 7.48 1.96
CA GLU A 82 3.90 8.18 1.87
C GLU A 82 3.16 8.00 0.55
N THR A 83 3.81 7.45 -0.51
CA THR A 83 3.12 7.04 -1.75
C THR A 83 2.69 5.57 -1.69
N LEU A 84 3.46 4.74 -0.98
CA LEU A 84 3.20 3.31 -0.85
C LEU A 84 2.04 3.02 0.11
N LEU A 85 1.97 3.74 1.23
CA LEU A 85 0.92 3.57 2.24
C LEU A 85 -0.49 3.80 1.67
N PRO A 86 -0.78 4.90 0.94
CA PRO A 86 -2.07 5.09 0.28
C PRO A 86 -2.43 3.94 -0.68
N LEU A 87 -1.47 3.47 -1.49
CA LEU A 87 -1.70 2.36 -2.42
C LEU A 87 -2.06 1.06 -1.70
N LEU A 88 -1.28 0.68 -0.68
CA LEU A 88 -1.56 -0.52 0.13
C LEU A 88 -2.91 -0.41 0.84
N SER A 89 -3.27 0.80 1.28
CA SER A 89 -4.58 1.06 1.90
C SER A 89 -5.72 0.98 0.89
N LEU A 90 -5.51 1.48 -0.34
CA LEU A 90 -6.47 1.41 -1.44
C LEU A 90 -6.72 -0.04 -1.86
N LEU A 91 -5.69 -0.90 -1.79
CA LEU A 91 -5.80 -2.36 -1.96
C LEU A 91 -6.46 -3.05 -0.75
N GLY A 92 -6.82 -2.33 0.30
CA GLY A 92 -7.47 -2.88 1.49
C GLY A 92 -6.53 -3.66 2.43
N LEU A 93 -5.21 -3.57 2.24
CA LEU A 93 -4.23 -4.33 3.03
C LEU A 93 -3.97 -3.70 4.40
N TYR A 94 -3.63 -4.54 5.37
CA TYR A 94 -3.27 -4.13 6.74
C TYR A 94 -4.33 -3.28 7.45
N LYS A 95 -5.61 -3.46 7.10
CA LYS A 95 -6.71 -2.78 7.79
C LYS A 95 -7.05 -3.53 9.08
N ASP A 96 -6.84 -2.87 10.21
CA ASP A 96 -7.22 -3.42 11.51
C ASP A 96 -8.75 -3.48 11.69
N GLN A 97 -9.23 -4.53 12.35
CA GLN A 97 -10.65 -4.65 12.72
C GLN A 97 -11.07 -3.52 13.67
N THR A 98 -10.22 -3.20 14.65
CA THR A 98 -10.37 -2.04 15.53
C THR A 98 -9.27 -1.05 15.19
N PRO A 99 -9.59 0.16 14.69
CA PRO A 99 -8.58 1.15 14.33
C PRO A 99 -7.65 1.49 15.51
N PRO A 100 -6.34 1.70 15.28
CA PRO A 100 -5.43 2.18 16.31
C PRO A 100 -5.80 3.62 16.69
N THR A 101 -5.99 3.87 17.98
CA THR A 101 -6.24 5.21 18.56
C THR A 101 -5.22 5.49 19.66
N ALA A 102 -5.11 6.76 20.07
CA ALA A 102 -4.22 7.12 21.18
C ALA A 102 -4.59 6.41 22.50
N SER A 103 -5.86 6.05 22.71
CA SER A 103 -6.37 5.48 23.96
C SER A 103 -6.28 3.95 24.02
N ASN A 104 -6.19 3.24 22.89
CA ASN A 104 -6.28 1.78 22.85
C ASN A 104 -4.91 1.06 22.71
N TYR A 105 -3.80 1.75 22.98
CA TYR A 105 -2.43 1.20 22.91
C TYR A 105 -2.29 -0.17 23.59
N HIS A 106 -2.79 -0.31 24.83
CA HIS A 106 -2.67 -1.54 25.62
C HIS A 106 -3.42 -2.74 25.05
N SER A 107 -4.48 -2.50 24.26
CA SER A 107 -5.23 -3.57 23.58
C SER A 107 -4.73 -3.81 22.16
N GLN A 108 -3.85 -2.96 21.62
CA GLN A 108 -3.48 -2.92 20.21
C GLN A 108 -2.08 -3.52 19.93
N HIS A 109 -1.65 -4.46 20.79
CA HIS A 109 -0.38 -5.16 20.65
C HIS A 109 -0.34 -6.11 19.44
N GLY A 110 -1.49 -6.63 19.01
CA GLY A 110 -1.65 -7.56 17.87
C GLY A 110 -2.10 -6.90 16.57
N ARG A 111 -1.91 -5.58 16.41
CA ARG A 111 -2.33 -4.86 15.21
C ARG A 111 -1.63 -5.35 13.95
N SER A 112 -2.38 -5.34 12.86
CA SER A 112 -1.90 -5.55 11.50
C SER A 112 -1.19 -4.32 10.95
N PHE A 113 -1.67 -3.11 11.27
CA PHE A 113 -1.03 -1.89 10.80
C PHE A 113 0.21 -1.54 11.63
N ARG A 114 1.38 -1.87 11.09
CA ARG A 114 2.70 -1.53 11.66
C ARG A 114 3.57 -0.88 10.59
N SER A 115 3.66 0.44 10.61
CA SER A 115 4.39 1.21 9.59
C SER A 115 5.86 0.79 9.48
N SER A 116 6.47 0.40 10.62
CA SER A 116 7.83 -0.15 10.70
C SER A 116 8.05 -1.42 9.87
N LEU A 117 6.99 -2.22 9.67
CA LEU A 117 7.04 -3.48 8.90
C LEU A 117 6.48 -3.33 7.49
N ILE A 118 5.53 -2.40 7.30
CA ILE A 118 4.87 -2.18 6.01
C ILE A 118 5.77 -1.32 5.09
N VAL A 119 6.30 -0.22 5.63
CA VAL A 119 7.12 0.75 4.89
C VAL A 119 8.44 1.07 5.61
N PRO A 120 9.31 0.07 5.88
CA PRO A 120 10.67 0.35 6.31
C PRO A 120 11.47 1.13 5.24
N TYR A 121 12.68 1.57 5.58
CA TYR A 121 13.60 2.05 4.57
C TYR A 121 13.83 0.98 3.50
N ALA A 122 13.83 1.41 2.23
CA ALA A 122 13.88 0.53 1.06
C ALA A 122 12.71 -0.47 0.94
N ALA A 123 11.55 -0.15 1.54
CA ALA A 123 10.33 -0.92 1.31
C ALA A 123 9.99 -1.04 -0.18
N ASN A 124 9.47 -2.20 -0.55
CA ASN A 124 9.14 -2.53 -1.93
C ASN A 124 7.80 -3.25 -2.02
N VAL A 125 7.08 -3.00 -3.11
CA VAL A 125 5.82 -3.68 -3.45
C VAL A 125 5.92 -4.15 -4.89
N LEU A 126 5.74 -5.45 -5.11
CA LEU A 126 5.90 -6.08 -6.41
C LEU A 126 4.60 -6.75 -6.83
N PHE A 127 4.18 -6.47 -8.06
CA PHE A 127 3.11 -7.17 -8.75
C PHE A 127 3.72 -8.10 -9.80
N VAL A 128 3.66 -9.41 -9.58
CA VAL A 128 4.23 -10.41 -10.48
C VAL A 128 3.11 -11.09 -11.24
N LEU A 129 3.09 -10.89 -12.56
CA LEU A 129 2.14 -11.52 -13.46
C LEU A 129 2.78 -12.77 -14.08
N TYR A 130 2.28 -13.94 -13.71
CA TYR A 130 2.68 -15.22 -14.27
C TYR A 130 1.82 -15.57 -15.48
N ASP A 131 2.47 -16.04 -16.53
CA ASP A 131 1.79 -16.74 -17.62
C ASP A 131 1.63 -18.22 -17.25
N CYS A 132 0.40 -18.69 -17.21
CA CYS A 132 0.05 -20.05 -16.80
C CYS A 132 -0.95 -20.65 -17.79
N GLN A 133 -0.93 -21.97 -17.96
CA GLN A 133 -1.80 -22.68 -18.92
C GLN A 133 -3.30 -22.37 -18.74
N ARG A 134 -3.73 -22.08 -17.51
CA ARG A 134 -5.13 -21.79 -17.14
C ARG A 134 -5.45 -20.28 -17.12
N GLY A 135 -4.59 -19.46 -17.72
CA GLY A 135 -4.68 -18.00 -17.75
C GLY A 135 -3.74 -17.32 -16.77
N PRO A 136 -3.50 -16.00 -16.93
CA PRO A 136 -2.51 -15.28 -16.16
C PRO A 136 -2.88 -15.21 -14.67
N ARG A 137 -1.87 -15.37 -13.81
CA ARG A 137 -2.00 -15.31 -12.34
C ARG A 137 -1.21 -14.14 -11.78
N LEU A 138 -1.75 -13.46 -10.79
CA LEU A 138 -1.13 -12.28 -10.20
C LEU A 138 -0.74 -12.55 -8.75
N GLN A 139 0.54 -12.39 -8.42
CA GLN A 139 1.04 -12.43 -7.05
C GLN A 139 1.44 -11.02 -6.61
N LEU A 140 1.08 -10.68 -5.36
CA LEU A 140 1.52 -9.47 -4.70
C LEU A 140 2.59 -9.84 -3.67
N LEU A 141 3.71 -9.10 -3.68
CA LEU A 141 4.72 -9.18 -2.64
C LEU A 141 4.89 -7.81 -2.01
N VAL A 142 4.99 -7.77 -0.68
CA VAL A 142 5.34 -6.58 0.09
C VAL A 142 6.57 -6.93 0.92
N ASN A 143 7.66 -6.20 0.73
CA ASN A 143 8.96 -6.47 1.35
C ASN A 143 9.35 -7.95 1.15
N GLU A 144 9.39 -8.35 -0.13
CA GLU A 144 9.78 -9.69 -0.60
C GLU A 144 8.91 -10.85 -0.07
N SER A 145 7.85 -10.55 0.66
CA SER A 145 6.97 -11.55 1.27
C SER A 145 5.64 -11.60 0.54
N PRO A 146 5.14 -12.78 0.13
CA PRO A 146 3.84 -12.90 -0.50
C PRO A 146 2.72 -12.37 0.41
N VAL A 147 1.84 -11.56 -0.17
CA VAL A 147 0.65 -11.01 0.50
C VAL A 147 -0.58 -11.36 -0.32
N ARG A 148 -1.63 -11.80 0.37
CA ARG A 148 -2.90 -12.18 -0.27
C ARG A 148 -3.78 -10.96 -0.47
N PHE A 149 -4.46 -10.91 -1.61
CA PHE A 149 -5.45 -9.87 -1.87
C PHE A 149 -6.68 -10.08 -0.98
N PRO A 150 -7.23 -9.02 -0.34
CA PRO A 150 -8.48 -9.12 0.40
C PRO A 150 -9.61 -9.62 -0.50
N GLY A 151 -10.38 -10.59 -0.01
CA GLY A 151 -11.42 -11.31 -0.76
C GLY A 151 -10.91 -12.50 -1.61
N LEU A 152 -9.61 -12.75 -1.64
CA LEU A 152 -8.97 -13.87 -2.35
C LEU A 152 -7.91 -14.57 -1.48
N GLU A 153 -8.24 -14.85 -0.21
CA GLU A 153 -7.29 -15.31 0.81
C GLU A 153 -6.88 -16.80 0.70
N ASN A 154 -7.48 -17.54 -0.23
CA ASN A 154 -7.27 -18.98 -0.39
C ASN A 154 -6.03 -19.32 -1.24
N GLU A 155 -5.51 -18.38 -2.03
CA GLU A 155 -4.38 -18.62 -2.94
C GLU A 155 -3.41 -17.42 -2.90
N ASP A 156 -2.10 -17.69 -2.93
CA ASP A 156 -1.08 -16.62 -2.95
C ASP A 156 -0.96 -15.92 -4.32
N ALA A 157 -1.38 -16.60 -5.39
CA ALA A 157 -1.34 -16.09 -6.77
C ALA A 157 -2.67 -16.39 -7.50
N PRO A 158 -3.78 -15.71 -7.18
CA PRO A 158 -5.08 -15.92 -7.82
C PRO A 158 -5.06 -15.56 -9.32
N LEU A 159 -6.11 -15.96 -10.04
CA LEU A 159 -6.27 -15.56 -11.45
C LEU A 159 -6.39 -14.05 -11.56
N TYR A 160 -5.68 -13.45 -12.51
CA TYR A 160 -5.67 -12.00 -12.70
C TYR A 160 -7.06 -11.41 -12.91
N ARG A 161 -7.94 -12.15 -13.61
CA ARG A 161 -9.34 -11.75 -13.83
C ARG A 161 -10.14 -11.64 -12.53
N ASP A 162 -9.86 -12.50 -11.54
CA ASP A 162 -10.59 -12.52 -10.27
C ASP A 162 -10.14 -11.33 -9.41
N VAL A 163 -8.83 -11.02 -9.42
CA VAL A 163 -8.29 -9.79 -8.80
C VAL A 163 -8.93 -8.55 -9.41
N ARG A 164 -9.06 -8.49 -10.75
CA ARG A 164 -9.77 -7.40 -11.44
C ARG A 164 -11.23 -7.29 -11.00
N ALA A 165 -11.92 -8.42 -10.83
CA ALA A 165 -13.31 -8.42 -10.41
C ALA A 165 -13.47 -7.83 -8.99
N VAL A 166 -12.58 -8.19 -8.06
CA VAL A 166 -12.56 -7.63 -6.69
C VAL A 166 -12.38 -6.11 -6.72
N TYR A 167 -11.43 -5.60 -7.50
CA TYR A 167 -11.14 -4.17 -7.56
C TYR A 167 -11.91 -3.40 -8.64
N ARG A 168 -12.95 -3.99 -9.23
CA ARG A 168 -13.71 -3.36 -10.33
C ARG A 168 -14.25 -1.98 -9.96
N HIS A 169 -14.73 -1.82 -8.73
CA HIS A 169 -15.23 -0.54 -8.23
C HIS A 169 -14.17 0.58 -8.24
N LEU A 170 -12.89 0.24 -8.04
CA LEU A 170 -11.78 1.18 -8.14
C LEU A 170 -11.35 1.40 -9.59
N LEU A 171 -11.30 0.33 -10.38
CA LEU A 171 -10.93 0.39 -11.80
C LEU A 171 -11.91 1.26 -12.61
N ASP A 172 -13.19 1.21 -12.28
CA ASP A 172 -14.24 1.95 -12.98
C ASP A 172 -14.51 3.34 -12.36
N GLY A 173 -14.20 3.55 -11.07
CA GLY A 173 -14.73 4.70 -10.31
C GLY A 173 -13.73 5.52 -9.49
N CYS A 174 -12.45 5.11 -9.37
CA CYS A 174 -11.44 5.85 -8.61
C CYS A 174 -10.94 7.04 -9.44
N ASP A 175 -11.44 8.24 -9.16
CA ASP A 175 -11.07 9.48 -9.85
C ASP A 175 -10.35 10.44 -8.89
N PHE A 176 -9.04 10.63 -9.09
CA PHE A 176 -8.22 11.48 -8.24
C PHE A 176 -8.63 12.96 -8.30
N GLU A 177 -8.91 13.48 -9.49
CA GLU A 177 -9.21 14.90 -9.67
C GLU A 177 -10.53 15.23 -8.99
N LYS A 178 -11.55 14.38 -9.17
CA LYS A 178 -12.85 14.56 -8.53
C LYS A 178 -12.77 14.52 -7.00
N GLU A 179 -11.92 13.68 -6.42
CA GLU A 179 -11.74 13.58 -4.97
C GLU A 179 -10.94 14.76 -4.40
N CYS A 180 -10.07 15.39 -5.21
CA CYS A 180 -9.24 16.53 -4.82
C CYS A 180 -9.83 17.89 -5.19
N GLU A 181 -10.82 17.96 -6.07
CA GLU A 181 -11.62 19.14 -6.31
C GLU A 181 -12.41 19.48 -5.03
N GLY A 182 -11.92 20.45 -4.28
CA GLY A 182 -12.71 21.05 -3.21
C GLY A 182 -14.03 21.55 -3.78
N ARG A 183 -15.14 21.38 -3.04
CA ARG A 183 -16.39 22.10 -3.37
C ARG A 183 -16.00 23.54 -3.67
N SER A 184 -16.47 24.09 -4.80
CA SER A 184 -16.38 25.51 -5.09
C SER A 184 -17.18 26.27 -4.02
N VAL A 185 -16.56 26.48 -2.87
CA VAL A 185 -17.03 27.44 -1.88
C VAL A 185 -16.83 28.78 -2.57
N GLY A 186 -17.92 29.35 -3.09
CA GLY A 186 -17.91 30.71 -3.61
C GLY A 186 -17.16 31.60 -2.63
N ARG A 187 -16.22 32.41 -3.16
CA ARG A 187 -15.41 33.39 -2.42
C ARG A 187 -16.18 33.89 -1.19
N ALA A 188 -15.79 33.42 0.00
CA ALA A 188 -16.18 34.10 1.22
C ALA A 188 -15.60 35.53 1.12
N PRO A 189 -16.40 36.59 1.36
CA PRO A 189 -15.88 37.94 1.31
C PRO A 189 -14.79 38.09 2.36
N ASN A 190 -13.64 38.66 1.96
CA ASN A 190 -12.55 39.00 2.86
C ASN A 190 -13.12 39.81 4.03
N ILE A 191 -13.02 39.28 5.24
CA ILE A 191 -13.13 40.09 6.45
C ILE A 191 -11.70 40.51 6.76
N GLU A 192 -11.37 41.75 6.41
CA GLU A 192 -10.15 42.42 6.86
C GLU A 192 -10.22 42.61 8.38
N LEU A 193 -9.10 42.31 9.04
CA LEU A 193 -8.78 42.67 10.43
C LEU A 193 -7.72 43.76 10.39
#